data_AF-A0A6I5C7D6-F1
#
_entry.id   AF-A0A6I5C7D6-F1
#
_cell.length_a   1.000
_cell.length_b   1.000
_cell.length_c   1.000
_cell.angle_alpha   90.00
_cell.angle_beta   90.00
_cell.angle_gamma   90.00
#
_symmetry.space_group_name_H-M   'P 1'
#
loop_
_entity.id
_entity.type
_entity.pdbx_description
1 polymer ?
#
loop_
_entity_poly.entity_id
_entity_poly.type
_entity_poly.pdbx_seq_one_letter_code
_entity_poly.pdbx_strand_id
1 'polypeptide(L)'
;MRHFGHLAPAARQRLFHREPAEFTADSPARLLSTALGATLYSPATRPSLAEDITKQAARGVVSMVLCLEDSIGDADVAEGEANLVRQFAALAALPAGTGLPLLFIRVRAADQIPDLVRRLGPSVRLLSGFVLPKFTGERGLGFLEAVQAAEAECGRRLFAMPVLESPELLYRETRVETLEGIFRAVDKYRDRVLALRLGVTDFCSSYGLRRAPDMTAYDVQVVASVIADVVNMLGRADGTGFTVTGPVWEYFRAQERMFKPQLRQSPFLEVQAAGLRATLIEHAMDGLLREITLDQANGLLGKTCIHPSHVLPVHALSVVS
;
A
#
# COMPACT_ATOMS: atom_id res chain seq x y z
N MET A 1 -12.37 10.86 -3.31
CA MET A 1 -11.90 10.72 -1.90
C MET A 1 -10.69 11.63 -1.70
N ARG A 2 -10.47 12.21 -0.50
CA ARG A 2 -9.52 13.33 -0.25
C ARG A 2 -8.02 13.00 -0.46
N HIS A 3 -7.65 12.25 -1.50
CA HIS A 3 -6.28 12.12 -2.04
C HIS A 3 -5.67 13.47 -2.45
N PHE A 4 -6.53 14.47 -2.70
CA PHE A 4 -6.18 15.82 -3.17
C PHE A 4 -6.42 16.90 -2.11
N GLY A 5 -6.43 16.54 -0.82
CA GLY A 5 -6.65 17.50 0.27
C GLY A 5 -5.61 18.62 0.35
N HIS A 6 -4.44 18.43 -0.28
CA HIS A 6 -3.36 19.39 -0.40
C HIS A 6 -3.60 20.44 -1.51
N LEU A 7 -4.56 20.25 -2.40
CA LEU A 7 -4.91 21.22 -3.44
C LEU A 7 -5.80 22.33 -2.88
N ALA A 8 -5.51 23.58 -3.28
CA ALA A 8 -6.34 24.73 -2.95
C ALA A 8 -7.80 24.53 -3.43
N PRO A 9 -8.81 25.06 -2.72
CA PRO A 9 -10.22 24.88 -3.09
C PRO A 9 -10.54 25.24 -4.54
N ALA A 10 -10.00 26.35 -5.06
CA ALA A 10 -10.20 26.77 -6.45
C ALA A 10 -9.63 25.76 -7.47
N ALA A 11 -8.51 25.10 -7.15
CA ALA A 11 -7.95 24.06 -8.01
C ALA A 11 -8.85 22.81 -8.01
N ARG A 12 -9.45 22.44 -6.86
CA ARG A 12 -10.36 21.30 -6.77
C ARG A 12 -11.64 21.51 -7.57
N GLN A 13 -12.27 22.68 -7.48
CA GLN A 13 -13.48 22.99 -8.25
C GLN A 13 -13.25 22.94 -9.76
N ARG A 14 -12.05 23.32 -10.21
CA ARG A 14 -11.69 23.25 -11.64
C ARG A 14 -11.40 21.82 -12.11
N LEU A 15 -10.79 20.99 -11.26
CA LEU A 15 -10.30 19.67 -11.64
C LEU A 15 -11.35 18.55 -11.49
N PHE A 16 -12.32 18.70 -10.60
CA PHE A 16 -13.27 17.64 -10.27
C PHE A 16 -14.70 18.01 -10.67
N HIS A 17 -15.37 17.13 -11.42
CA HIS A 17 -16.81 17.21 -11.65
C HIS A 17 -17.60 17.08 -10.33
N ARG A 18 -17.14 16.20 -9.43
CA ARG A 18 -17.63 16.08 -8.05
C ARG A 18 -16.46 16.13 -7.09
N GLU A 19 -16.50 17.05 -6.12
CA GLU A 19 -15.40 17.20 -5.16
C GLU A 19 -15.18 15.92 -4.31
N PRO A 20 -13.92 15.63 -3.97
CA PRO A 20 -13.59 14.54 -3.07
C PRO A 20 -14.24 14.69 -1.68
N ALA A 21 -14.90 13.63 -1.19
CA ALA A 21 -15.40 13.55 0.19
C ALA A 21 -14.28 13.25 1.21
N GLU A 22 -14.48 13.73 2.44
CA GLU A 22 -13.64 13.44 3.60
C GLU A 22 -13.90 12.03 4.15
N PHE A 23 -12.88 11.45 4.78
CA PHE A 23 -12.98 10.20 5.54
C PHE A 23 -12.03 10.28 6.74
N THR A 24 -12.28 9.45 7.73
CA THR A 24 -11.49 9.32 8.97
C THR A 24 -11.18 7.85 9.24
N ALA A 25 -10.30 7.54 10.19
CA ALA A 25 -10.03 6.17 10.61
C ALA A 25 -11.28 5.41 11.09
N ASP A 26 -12.34 6.13 11.49
CA ASP A 26 -13.62 5.57 11.93
C ASP A 26 -14.60 5.29 10.78
N SER A 27 -14.26 5.71 9.55
CA SER A 27 -15.07 5.45 8.37
C SER A 27 -15.26 3.94 8.10
N PRO A 28 -16.32 3.53 7.36
CA PRO A 28 -16.53 2.13 7.03
C PRO A 28 -15.34 1.51 6.31
N ALA A 29 -15.02 0.24 6.61
CA ALA A 29 -13.87 -0.47 6.04
C ALA A 29 -13.87 -0.44 4.50
N ARG A 30 -15.04 -0.62 3.87
CA ARG A 30 -15.20 -0.56 2.41
C ARG A 30 -14.84 0.80 1.80
N LEU A 31 -15.11 1.89 2.52
CA LEU A 31 -14.70 3.22 2.06
C LEU A 31 -13.18 3.36 2.22
N LEU A 32 -12.67 3.00 3.40
CA LEU A 32 -11.25 3.08 3.72
C LEU A 32 -10.38 2.25 2.77
N SER A 33 -10.84 1.06 2.35
CA SER A 33 -10.09 0.17 1.47
C SER A 33 -9.80 0.82 0.12
N THR A 34 -10.79 1.52 -0.44
CA THR A 34 -10.64 2.31 -1.67
C THR A 34 -9.90 3.63 -1.44
N ALA A 35 -9.98 4.18 -0.22
CA ALA A 35 -9.35 5.44 0.14
C ALA A 35 -7.85 5.33 0.42
N LEU A 36 -7.30 4.11 0.58
CA LEU A 36 -5.87 3.88 0.79
C LEU A 36 -4.98 4.53 -0.28
N GLY A 37 -5.44 4.56 -1.53
CA GLY A 37 -4.75 5.22 -2.64
C GLY A 37 -3.31 4.73 -2.81
N ALA A 38 -2.37 5.67 -2.85
CA ALA A 38 -0.94 5.38 -2.80
C ALA A 38 -0.51 5.16 -1.35
N THR A 39 -0.33 3.89 -0.95
CA THR A 39 0.21 3.60 0.38
C THR A 39 1.73 3.68 0.36
N LEU A 40 2.29 4.70 1.00
CA LEU A 40 3.73 4.94 1.03
C LEU A 40 4.40 4.13 2.14
N TYR A 41 5.39 3.31 1.77
CA TYR A 41 6.19 2.53 2.71
C TYR A 41 7.42 3.33 3.15
N SER A 42 7.75 3.21 4.43
CA SER A 42 8.92 3.85 5.03
C SER A 42 9.56 2.93 6.07
N PRO A 43 10.90 2.82 6.11
CA PRO A 43 11.58 2.09 7.18
C PRO A 43 11.23 2.66 8.56
N ALA A 44 11.00 1.77 9.52
CA ALA A 44 10.72 2.14 10.91
C ALA A 44 11.95 2.75 11.61
N THR A 45 13.16 2.57 11.09
CA THR A 45 14.43 3.07 11.64
C THR A 45 14.73 4.53 11.31
N ARG A 46 13.88 5.22 10.53
CA ARG A 46 14.12 6.64 10.19
C ARG A 46 14.16 7.52 11.45
N PRO A 47 15.25 8.25 11.73
CA PRO A 47 15.38 9.06 12.95
C PRO A 47 14.36 10.20 13.06
N SER A 48 13.91 10.75 11.93
CA SER A 48 12.94 11.85 11.84
C SER A 48 11.57 11.39 11.34
N LEU A 49 11.15 10.17 11.67
CA LEU A 49 9.96 9.55 11.09
C LEU A 49 8.68 10.37 11.30
N ALA A 50 8.49 10.98 12.47
CA ALA A 50 7.32 11.82 12.77
C ALA A 50 7.25 13.06 11.86
N GLU A 51 8.39 13.72 11.62
CA GLU A 51 8.51 14.85 10.71
C GLU A 51 8.26 14.42 9.26
N ASP A 52 8.84 13.28 8.87
CA ASP A 52 8.65 12.71 7.53
C ASP A 52 7.17 12.38 7.28
N ILE A 53 6.47 11.75 8.23
CA ILE A 53 5.03 11.47 8.14
C ILE A 53 4.25 12.76 7.91
N THR A 54 4.49 13.79 8.73
CA THR A 54 3.79 15.07 8.63
C THR A 54 4.06 15.75 7.28
N LYS A 55 5.31 15.72 6.83
CA LYS A 55 5.74 16.25 5.53
C LYS A 55 5.07 15.51 4.36
N GLN A 56 4.98 14.19 4.41
CA GLN A 56 4.33 13.41 3.36
C GLN A 56 2.82 13.61 3.35
N ALA A 57 2.19 13.72 4.51
CA ALA A 57 0.76 14.02 4.62
C ALA A 57 0.43 15.38 4.00
N ALA A 58 1.25 16.41 4.27
CA ALA A 58 1.13 17.72 3.65
C ALA A 58 1.29 17.69 2.11
N ARG A 59 1.97 16.68 1.57
CA ARG A 59 2.13 16.42 0.13
C ARG A 59 1.02 15.53 -0.46
N GLY A 60 0.00 15.20 0.33
CA GLY A 60 -1.16 14.44 -0.12
C GLY A 60 -1.06 12.94 0.09
N VAL A 61 -0.07 12.42 0.82
CA VAL A 61 -0.08 11.00 1.23
C VAL A 61 -1.24 10.78 2.22
N VAL A 62 -2.05 9.77 1.95
CA VAL A 62 -3.26 9.46 2.74
C VAL A 62 -3.12 8.19 3.57
N SER A 63 -2.19 7.30 3.20
CA SER A 63 -1.85 6.11 3.99
C SER A 63 -0.35 5.83 3.95
N MET A 64 0.20 5.40 5.08
CA MET A 64 1.61 5.05 5.22
C MET A 64 1.77 3.71 5.95
N VAL A 65 2.78 2.94 5.54
CA VAL A 65 3.21 1.72 6.21
C VAL A 65 4.62 1.93 6.76
N LEU A 66 4.74 1.77 8.06
CA LEU A 66 5.99 1.87 8.80
C LEU A 66 6.55 0.46 8.95
N CYS A 67 7.61 0.17 8.21
CA CYS A 67 8.02 -1.20 7.95
C CYS A 67 9.15 -1.63 8.90
N LEU A 68 8.89 -2.70 9.66
CA LEU A 68 9.86 -3.40 10.49
C LEU A 68 10.41 -4.65 9.80
N GLU A 69 10.00 -4.95 8.57
CA GLU A 69 10.33 -6.19 7.88
C GLU A 69 11.40 -5.95 6.79
N ASP A 70 11.08 -6.06 5.50
CA ASP A 70 12.07 -6.05 4.39
C ASP A 70 12.89 -4.76 4.27
N SER A 71 12.42 -3.66 4.86
CA SER A 71 13.11 -2.36 4.72
C SER A 71 14.20 -2.11 5.74
N ILE A 72 14.42 -3.02 6.69
CA ILE A 72 15.44 -2.92 7.75
C ILE A 72 16.15 -4.28 7.94
N GLY A 73 17.37 -4.26 8.45
CA GLY A 73 18.10 -5.50 8.75
C GLY A 73 17.56 -6.21 9.99
N ASP A 74 17.83 -7.50 10.12
CA ASP A 74 17.42 -8.32 11.28
C ASP A 74 17.93 -7.75 12.62
N ALA A 75 19.16 -7.21 12.60
CA ALA A 75 19.78 -6.58 13.77
C ALA A 75 19.10 -5.25 14.16
N ASP A 76 18.40 -4.61 13.24
CA ASP A 76 17.81 -3.28 13.45
C ASP A 76 16.38 -3.34 13.97
N VAL A 77 15.77 -4.53 14.08
CA VAL A 77 14.35 -4.68 14.43
C VAL A 77 14.04 -4.09 15.80
N ALA A 78 14.84 -4.43 16.82
CA ALA A 78 14.65 -3.91 18.17
C ALA A 78 14.77 -2.38 18.22
N GLU A 79 15.74 -1.81 17.47
CA GLU A 79 15.89 -0.37 17.35
C GLU A 79 14.71 0.26 16.60
N GLY A 80 14.26 -0.36 15.52
CA GLY A 80 13.11 0.07 14.72
C GLY A 80 11.83 0.13 15.55
N GLU A 81 11.56 -0.89 16.37
CA GLU A 81 10.41 -0.88 17.28
C GLU A 81 10.52 0.22 18.34
N ALA A 82 11.70 0.36 18.96
CA ALA A 82 11.94 1.42 19.94
C ALA A 82 11.79 2.81 19.31
N ASN A 83 12.21 2.97 18.04
CA ASN A 83 12.01 4.19 17.29
C ASN A 83 10.52 4.43 17.03
N LEU A 84 9.74 3.45 16.57
CA LEU A 84 8.29 3.62 16.39
C LEU A 84 7.62 4.15 17.65
N VAL A 85 7.92 3.57 18.81
CA VAL A 85 7.36 4.04 20.09
C VAL A 85 7.69 5.51 20.35
N ARG A 86 8.95 5.92 20.17
CA ARG A 86 9.36 7.33 20.33
C ARG A 86 8.67 8.25 19.31
N GLN A 87 8.57 7.83 18.06
CA GLN A 87 8.04 8.64 16.95
C GLN A 87 6.51 8.79 17.07
N PHE A 88 5.80 7.75 17.49
CA PHE A 88 4.36 7.85 17.80
C PHE A 88 4.11 8.76 19.01
N ALA A 89 4.96 8.72 20.03
CA ALA A 89 4.87 9.67 21.14
C ALA A 89 5.07 11.12 20.67
N ALA A 90 6.04 11.37 19.77
CA ALA A 90 6.25 12.69 19.18
C ALA A 90 5.05 13.15 18.33
N LEU A 91 4.49 12.29 17.48
CA LEU A 91 3.28 12.58 16.71
C LEU A 91 2.08 12.87 17.63
N ALA A 92 1.97 12.13 18.73
CA ALA A 92 0.91 12.29 19.71
C ALA A 92 0.99 13.62 20.48
N ALA A 93 2.14 14.27 20.49
CA ALA A 93 2.34 15.60 21.10
C ALA A 93 2.04 16.76 20.15
N LEU A 94 1.79 16.49 18.85
CA LEU A 94 1.41 17.52 17.88
C LEU A 94 0.01 18.08 18.18
N PRO A 95 -0.28 19.33 17.74
CA PRO A 95 -1.60 19.92 17.92
C PRO A 95 -2.72 19.04 17.34
N ALA A 96 -3.84 18.99 18.05
CA ALA A 96 -5.06 18.31 17.59
C ALA A 96 -5.47 18.83 16.20
N GLY A 97 -5.87 17.93 15.31
CA GLY A 97 -6.24 18.27 13.94
C GLY A 97 -5.06 18.38 12.97
N THR A 98 -3.83 18.10 13.41
CA THR A 98 -2.71 17.87 12.48
C THR A 98 -3.12 16.74 11.53
N GLY A 99 -3.20 17.03 10.22
CA GLY A 99 -3.69 16.12 9.20
C GLY A 99 -2.70 14.97 8.96
N LEU A 100 -2.76 13.94 9.79
CA LEU A 100 -1.96 12.73 9.65
C LEU A 100 -2.60 11.74 8.67
N PRO A 101 -1.79 10.93 7.96
CA PRO A 101 -2.32 9.87 7.12
C PRO A 101 -2.76 8.69 8.00
N LEU A 102 -3.46 7.71 7.41
CA LEU A 102 -3.65 6.41 8.05
C LEU A 102 -2.28 5.75 8.26
N LEU A 103 -1.96 5.37 9.50
CA LEU A 103 -0.68 4.77 9.86
C LEU A 103 -0.85 3.28 10.10
N PHE A 104 -0.04 2.48 9.41
CA PHE A 104 0.02 1.04 9.58
C PHE A 104 1.45 0.62 9.91
N ILE A 105 1.62 -0.50 10.60
CA ILE A 105 2.94 -1.09 10.87
C ILE A 105 3.03 -2.43 10.13
N ARG A 106 4.06 -2.63 9.29
CA ARG A 106 4.38 -3.97 8.75
C ARG A 106 5.30 -4.66 9.74
N VAL A 107 4.77 -5.70 10.40
CA VAL A 107 5.48 -6.53 11.37
C VAL A 107 6.18 -7.69 10.66
N ARG A 108 7.09 -8.39 11.35
CA ARG A 108 7.72 -9.64 10.93
C ARG A 108 7.00 -10.87 11.49
N ALA A 109 6.49 -10.76 12.71
CA ALA A 109 5.87 -11.85 13.45
C ALA A 109 4.61 -11.39 14.19
N ALA A 110 3.70 -12.32 14.48
CA ALA A 110 2.39 -12.02 15.04
C ALA A 110 2.46 -11.50 16.48
N ASP A 111 3.43 -11.97 17.26
CA ASP A 111 3.67 -11.58 18.65
C ASP A 111 4.09 -10.10 18.81
N GLN A 112 4.71 -9.51 17.78
CA GLN A 112 5.04 -8.09 17.75
C GLN A 112 3.80 -7.19 17.84
N ILE A 113 2.63 -7.65 17.38
CA ILE A 113 1.41 -6.85 17.32
C ILE A 113 0.93 -6.43 18.72
N PRO A 114 0.61 -7.35 19.65
CA PRO A 114 0.21 -6.98 21.01
C PRO A 114 1.34 -6.28 21.77
N ASP A 115 2.60 -6.65 21.53
CA ASP A 115 3.74 -5.98 22.19
C ASP A 115 3.88 -4.51 21.82
N LEU A 116 3.82 -4.19 20.53
CA LEU A 116 3.86 -2.83 20.04
C LEU A 116 2.67 -2.02 20.54
N VAL A 117 1.46 -2.59 20.54
CA VAL A 117 0.27 -1.91 21.07
C VAL A 117 0.44 -1.53 22.54
N ARG A 118 0.95 -2.44 23.37
CA ARG A 118 1.28 -2.16 24.78
C ARG A 118 2.30 -1.02 24.92
N ARG A 119 3.41 -1.10 24.18
CA ARG A 119 4.50 -0.13 24.26
C ARG A 119 4.15 1.25 23.70
N LEU A 120 3.27 1.32 22.70
CA LEU A 120 2.73 2.57 22.19
C LEU A 120 1.88 3.31 23.23
N GLY A 121 1.22 2.58 24.14
CA GLY A 121 0.39 3.17 25.19
C GLY A 121 -0.65 4.15 24.61
N PRO A 122 -0.83 5.36 25.17
CA PRO A 122 -1.81 6.33 24.67
C PRO A 122 -1.60 6.79 23.22
N SER A 123 -0.40 6.63 22.67
CA SER A 123 -0.10 7.00 21.28
C SER A 123 -0.66 6.00 20.26
N VAL A 124 -1.11 4.82 20.70
CA VAL A 124 -1.83 3.83 19.86
C VAL A 124 -3.06 4.42 19.18
N ARG A 125 -3.59 5.54 19.71
CA ARG A 125 -4.70 6.26 19.09
C ARG A 125 -4.44 6.73 17.65
N LEU A 126 -3.18 6.82 17.26
CA LEU A 126 -2.75 7.20 15.91
C LEU A 126 -2.62 6.01 14.95
N LEU A 127 -2.56 4.78 15.49
CA LEU A 127 -2.41 3.56 14.70
C LEU A 127 -3.75 3.18 14.07
N SER A 128 -3.73 2.89 12.76
CA SER A 128 -4.88 2.41 11.99
C SER A 128 -4.89 0.88 11.85
N GLY A 129 -3.73 0.22 11.92
CA GLY A 129 -3.65 -1.23 11.82
C GLY A 129 -2.27 -1.79 11.46
N PHE A 130 -2.25 -3.01 10.93
CA PHE A 130 -1.05 -3.76 10.62
C PHE A 130 -1.04 -4.31 9.20
N VAL A 131 0.16 -4.45 8.63
CA VAL A 131 0.42 -5.18 7.39
C VAL A 131 1.04 -6.52 7.74
N LEU A 132 0.49 -7.60 7.19
CA LEU A 132 0.82 -8.97 7.57
C LEU A 132 1.58 -9.64 6.42
N PRO A 133 2.92 -9.78 6.50
CA PRO A 133 3.73 -10.33 5.41
C PRO A 133 3.47 -11.83 5.24
N LYS A 134 3.85 -12.37 4.08
CA LYS A 134 3.88 -13.81 3.77
C LYS A 134 2.60 -14.55 4.17
N PHE A 135 1.45 -13.90 3.95
CA PHE A 135 0.17 -14.37 4.46
C PHE A 135 -0.31 -15.61 3.71
N THR A 136 -0.70 -16.64 4.47
CA THR A 136 -1.32 -17.89 3.99
C THR A 136 -2.47 -18.28 4.93
N GLY A 137 -3.29 -19.27 4.57
CA GLY A 137 -4.33 -19.77 5.47
C GLY A 137 -3.79 -20.26 6.81
N GLU A 138 -2.62 -20.89 6.83
CA GLU A 138 -1.98 -21.42 8.04
C GLU A 138 -1.34 -20.33 8.90
N ARG A 139 -0.46 -19.51 8.30
CA ARG A 139 0.29 -18.48 9.04
C ARG A 139 -0.56 -17.27 9.37
N GLY A 140 -1.50 -16.94 8.49
CA GLY A 140 -2.29 -15.72 8.55
C GLY A 140 -3.27 -15.66 9.72
N LEU A 141 -3.77 -16.81 10.18
CA LEU A 141 -4.70 -16.87 11.32
C LEU A 141 -4.07 -16.32 12.60
N GLY A 142 -2.83 -16.70 12.91
CA GLY A 142 -2.13 -16.21 14.11
C GLY A 142 -1.94 -14.70 14.09
N PHE A 143 -1.68 -14.11 12.92
CA PHE A 143 -1.62 -12.65 12.78
C PHE A 143 -2.97 -11.98 13.03
N LEU A 144 -4.07 -12.52 12.47
CA LEU A 144 -5.41 -11.95 12.64
C LEU A 144 -5.90 -12.07 14.09
N GLU A 145 -5.58 -13.17 14.76
CA GLU A 145 -5.83 -13.37 16.19
C GLU A 145 -5.06 -12.36 17.04
N ALA A 146 -3.79 -12.10 16.71
CA ALA A 146 -2.99 -11.09 17.38
C ALA A 146 -3.53 -9.66 17.18
N VAL A 147 -4.03 -9.31 15.98
CA VAL A 147 -4.71 -8.04 15.75
C VAL A 147 -5.98 -7.92 16.59
N GLN A 148 -6.80 -8.98 16.65
CA GLN A 148 -8.01 -8.99 17.45
C GLN A 148 -7.72 -8.85 18.96
N ALA A 149 -6.70 -9.54 19.47
CA ALA A 149 -6.28 -9.42 20.86
C ALA A 149 -5.80 -7.99 21.19
N ALA A 150 -5.00 -7.40 20.32
CA ALA A 150 -4.50 -6.04 20.50
C ALA A 150 -5.61 -4.97 20.41
N GLU A 151 -6.61 -5.17 19.55
CA GLU A 151 -7.81 -4.34 19.47
C GLU A 151 -8.60 -4.37 20.79
N ALA A 152 -8.80 -5.57 21.36
CA ALA A 152 -9.48 -5.74 22.63
C ALA A 152 -8.72 -5.06 23.79
N GLU A 153 -7.39 -5.11 23.77
CA GLU A 153 -6.54 -4.51 24.79
C GLU A 153 -6.53 -2.98 24.72
N CYS A 154 -6.40 -2.39 23.52
CA CYS A 154 -6.36 -0.94 23.37
C CYS A 154 -7.74 -0.27 23.30
N GLY A 155 -8.82 -1.05 23.15
CA GLY A 155 -10.18 -0.56 23.03
C GLY A 155 -10.43 0.25 21.73
N ARG A 156 -9.61 0.03 20.69
CA ARG A 156 -9.71 0.75 19.42
C ARG A 156 -9.64 -0.23 18.25
N ARG A 157 -10.45 0.04 17.23
CA ARG A 157 -10.48 -0.77 16.00
C ARG A 157 -9.12 -0.76 15.32
N LEU A 158 -8.60 -1.94 15.01
CA LEU A 158 -7.34 -2.12 14.28
C LEU A 158 -7.59 -2.95 13.02
N PHE A 159 -7.13 -2.42 11.89
CA PHE A 159 -7.25 -3.11 10.60
C PHE A 159 -6.05 -4.03 10.33
N ALA A 160 -6.27 -5.00 9.46
CA ALA A 160 -5.25 -5.88 8.91
C ALA A 160 -5.19 -5.72 7.39
N MET A 161 -3.98 -5.73 6.84
CA MET A 161 -3.72 -5.79 5.40
C MET A 161 -2.78 -6.96 5.10
N PRO A 162 -3.32 -8.15 4.79
CA PRO A 162 -2.55 -9.31 4.35
C PRO A 162 -1.74 -9.02 3.08
N VAL A 163 -0.48 -9.48 3.04
CA VAL A 163 0.35 -9.46 1.83
C VAL A 163 0.49 -10.87 1.27
N LEU A 164 0.02 -11.04 0.05
CA LEU A 164 0.04 -12.27 -0.73
C LEU A 164 1.34 -12.30 -1.53
N GLU A 165 2.34 -12.97 -0.98
CA GLU A 165 3.72 -12.97 -1.50
C GLU A 165 4.42 -14.32 -1.31
N SER A 166 3.68 -15.33 -0.85
CA SER A 166 4.22 -16.66 -0.55
C SER A 166 4.41 -17.48 -1.85
N PRO A 167 5.53 -18.21 -2.03
CA PRO A 167 5.84 -18.92 -3.27
C PRO A 167 4.78 -19.95 -3.72
N GLU A 168 4.00 -20.50 -2.79
CA GLU A 168 2.93 -21.48 -3.04
C GLU A 168 1.82 -20.93 -3.95
N LEU A 169 1.70 -19.61 -4.06
CA LEU A 169 0.79 -18.96 -5.00
C LEU A 169 1.29 -19.06 -6.45
N LEU A 170 2.59 -19.25 -6.69
CA LEU A 170 3.14 -19.29 -8.04
C LEU A 170 2.86 -20.60 -8.76
N TYR A 171 2.87 -21.72 -8.03
CA TYR A 171 2.65 -23.04 -8.61
C TYR A 171 1.16 -23.31 -8.83
N ARG A 172 0.80 -23.69 -10.06
CA ARG A 172 -0.61 -23.89 -10.44
C ARG A 172 -1.26 -25.02 -9.63
N GLU A 173 -0.46 -26.01 -9.27
CA GLU A 173 -0.82 -27.20 -8.50
C GLU A 173 -1.34 -26.84 -7.11
N THR A 174 -0.71 -25.85 -6.45
CA THR A 174 -1.02 -25.46 -5.05
C THR A 174 -1.84 -24.17 -4.95
N ARG A 175 -1.91 -23.38 -6.02
CA ARG A 175 -2.47 -22.02 -6.00
C ARG A 175 -3.92 -21.97 -5.53
N VAL A 176 -4.78 -22.83 -6.06
CA VAL A 176 -6.22 -22.81 -5.75
C VAL A 176 -6.45 -23.10 -4.27
N GLU A 177 -5.86 -24.18 -3.75
CA GLU A 177 -5.95 -24.54 -2.33
C GLU A 177 -5.41 -23.43 -1.42
N THR A 178 -4.27 -22.84 -1.80
CA THR A 178 -3.66 -21.72 -1.06
C THR A 178 -4.60 -20.51 -1.01
N LEU A 179 -5.20 -20.12 -2.13
CA LEU A 179 -6.14 -19.00 -2.23
C LEU A 179 -7.43 -19.27 -1.44
N GLU A 180 -7.96 -20.50 -1.46
CA GLU A 180 -9.10 -20.88 -0.63
C GLU A 180 -8.78 -20.81 0.86
N GLY A 181 -7.59 -21.27 1.26
CA GLY A 181 -7.12 -21.16 2.64
C GLY A 181 -7.01 -19.71 3.09
N ILE A 182 -6.46 -18.84 2.24
CA ILE A 182 -6.42 -17.39 2.47
C ILE A 182 -7.83 -16.84 2.60
N PHE A 183 -8.74 -17.15 1.67
CA PHE A 183 -10.12 -16.68 1.69
C PHE A 183 -10.81 -17.02 3.02
N ARG A 184 -10.75 -18.29 3.45
CA ARG A 184 -11.33 -18.74 4.73
C ARG A 184 -10.78 -17.94 5.92
N ALA A 185 -9.47 -17.68 5.93
CA ALA A 185 -8.84 -16.92 7.00
C ALA A 185 -9.29 -15.45 7.00
N VAL A 186 -9.30 -14.77 5.85
CA VAL A 186 -9.67 -13.34 5.78
C VAL A 186 -11.16 -13.11 5.95
N ASP A 187 -12.01 -14.03 5.50
CA ASP A 187 -13.47 -13.92 5.62
C ASP A 187 -13.94 -14.12 7.07
N LYS A 188 -13.27 -15.00 7.84
CA LYS A 188 -13.49 -15.11 9.29
C LYS A 188 -13.28 -13.77 10.03
N TYR A 189 -12.40 -12.91 9.53
CA TYR A 189 -12.08 -11.61 10.11
C TYR A 189 -12.45 -10.44 9.18
N ARG A 190 -13.49 -10.61 8.35
CA ARG A 190 -13.83 -9.72 7.23
C ARG A 190 -13.84 -8.23 7.59
N ASP A 191 -14.45 -7.87 8.72
CA ASP A 191 -14.58 -6.47 9.16
C ASP A 191 -13.24 -5.80 9.54
N ARG A 192 -12.20 -6.60 9.78
CA ARG A 192 -10.84 -6.13 10.10
C ARG A 192 -9.92 -6.13 8.88
N VAL A 193 -10.24 -6.89 7.83
CA VAL A 193 -9.41 -6.96 6.64
C VAL A 193 -9.73 -5.80 5.72
N LEU A 194 -8.81 -4.85 5.64
CA LEU A 194 -9.02 -3.63 4.87
C LEU A 194 -8.72 -3.82 3.39
N ALA A 195 -7.59 -4.46 3.06
CA ALA A 195 -7.19 -4.74 1.69
C ALA A 195 -6.19 -5.89 1.64
N LEU A 196 -6.20 -6.64 0.54
CA LEU A 196 -5.21 -7.65 0.21
C LEU A 196 -4.15 -7.01 -0.68
N ARG A 197 -2.88 -7.20 -0.34
CA ARG A 197 -1.72 -6.66 -1.05
C ARG A 197 -0.99 -7.77 -1.81
N LEU A 198 -0.33 -7.42 -2.90
CA LEU A 198 0.46 -8.35 -3.71
C LEU A 198 1.95 -8.03 -3.57
N GLY A 199 2.74 -9.00 -3.10
CA GLY A 199 4.20 -8.91 -3.02
C GLY A 199 4.87 -9.52 -4.24
N VAL A 200 4.88 -8.77 -5.35
CA VAL A 200 5.44 -9.24 -6.62
C VAL A 200 6.97 -9.39 -6.57
N THR A 201 7.67 -8.60 -5.75
CA THR A 201 9.12 -8.72 -5.59
C THR A 201 9.52 -10.09 -5.04
N ASP A 202 8.81 -10.62 -4.04
CA ASP A 202 9.03 -11.97 -3.51
C ASP A 202 8.72 -13.06 -4.55
N PHE A 203 7.65 -12.88 -5.33
CA PHE A 203 7.33 -13.77 -6.44
C PHE A 203 8.45 -13.84 -7.48
N CYS A 204 8.96 -12.70 -7.91
CA CYS A 204 10.07 -12.63 -8.84
C CYS A 204 11.35 -13.24 -8.24
N SER A 205 11.64 -12.93 -6.97
CA SER A 205 12.82 -13.43 -6.26
C SER A 205 12.84 -14.96 -6.17
N SER A 206 11.67 -15.59 -5.96
CA SER A 206 11.52 -17.05 -5.89
C SER A 206 11.97 -17.78 -7.18
N TYR A 207 11.88 -17.11 -8.33
CA TYR A 207 12.36 -17.62 -9.63
C TYR A 207 13.66 -16.96 -10.11
N GLY A 208 14.28 -16.09 -9.31
CA GLY A 208 15.42 -15.28 -9.75
C GLY A 208 15.10 -14.34 -10.92
N LEU A 209 13.83 -13.97 -11.10
CA LEU A 209 13.39 -13.08 -12.17
C LEU A 209 13.73 -11.64 -11.82
N ARG A 210 14.19 -10.89 -12.81
CA ARG A 210 14.39 -9.45 -12.71
C ARG A 210 13.43 -8.75 -13.64
N ARG A 211 12.74 -7.74 -13.13
CA ARG A 211 12.01 -6.81 -13.98
C ARG A 211 12.98 -5.71 -14.43
N ALA A 212 12.74 -5.17 -15.61
CA ALA A 212 13.37 -3.94 -16.07
C ALA A 212 12.40 -2.76 -15.87
N PRO A 213 12.87 -1.49 -15.86
CA PRO A 213 12.02 -0.31 -15.68
C PRO A 213 10.90 -0.15 -16.71
N ASP A 214 11.00 -0.81 -17.86
CA ASP A 214 10.01 -0.82 -18.93
C ASP A 214 9.05 -2.03 -18.88
N MET A 215 9.27 -2.95 -17.94
CA MET A 215 8.43 -4.12 -17.70
C MET A 215 7.47 -3.90 -16.52
N THR A 216 6.20 -4.21 -16.77
CA THR A 216 5.14 -4.26 -15.76
C THR A 216 5.04 -5.66 -15.15
N ALA A 217 4.30 -5.79 -14.03
CA ALA A 217 3.99 -7.09 -13.42
C ALA A 217 3.28 -8.03 -14.41
N TYR A 218 2.56 -7.46 -15.37
CA TYR A 218 1.78 -8.16 -16.39
C TYR A 218 2.62 -8.70 -17.55
N ASP A 219 3.83 -8.16 -17.76
CA ASP A 219 4.76 -8.71 -18.75
C ASP A 219 5.41 -10.02 -18.23
N VAL A 220 5.42 -10.23 -16.90
CA VAL A 220 5.89 -11.46 -16.25
C VAL A 220 4.72 -12.44 -16.08
N GLN A 221 4.52 -13.35 -17.04
CA GLN A 221 3.32 -14.20 -17.10
C GLN A 221 3.05 -15.04 -15.85
N VAL A 222 4.10 -15.54 -15.18
CA VAL A 222 3.93 -16.28 -13.91
C VAL A 222 3.30 -15.40 -12.84
N VAL A 223 3.69 -14.12 -12.75
CA VAL A 223 3.10 -13.13 -11.84
C VAL A 223 1.71 -12.69 -12.31
N ALA A 224 1.56 -12.36 -13.59
CA ALA A 224 0.29 -11.93 -14.17
C ALA A 224 -0.83 -12.95 -13.91
N SER A 225 -0.51 -14.25 -14.03
CA SER A 225 -1.45 -15.34 -13.75
C SER A 225 -1.88 -15.38 -12.27
N VAL A 226 -0.97 -15.11 -11.33
CA VAL A 226 -1.31 -15.04 -9.90
C VAL A 226 -2.22 -13.86 -9.63
N ILE A 227 -1.95 -12.69 -10.22
CA ILE A 227 -2.78 -11.49 -10.07
C ILE A 227 -4.20 -11.79 -10.54
N ALA A 228 -4.35 -12.41 -11.71
CA ALA A 228 -5.65 -12.78 -12.26
C ALA A 228 -6.43 -13.71 -11.32
N ASP A 229 -5.79 -14.75 -10.78
CA ASP A 229 -6.45 -15.71 -9.88
C ASP A 229 -6.79 -15.09 -8.52
N VAL A 230 -5.92 -14.21 -7.97
CA VAL A 230 -6.21 -13.45 -6.75
C VAL A 230 -7.44 -12.58 -6.93
N VAL A 231 -7.55 -11.85 -8.05
CA VAL A 231 -8.73 -11.02 -8.33
C VAL A 231 -9.97 -11.89 -8.50
N ASN A 232 -9.87 -13.01 -9.23
CA ASN A 232 -10.99 -13.90 -9.48
C ASN A 232 -11.53 -14.58 -8.22
N MET A 233 -10.65 -15.00 -7.31
CA MET A 233 -11.03 -15.74 -6.10
C MET A 233 -11.28 -14.84 -4.89
N LEU A 234 -10.46 -13.80 -4.69
CA LEU A 234 -10.48 -12.96 -3.50
C LEU A 234 -11.03 -11.56 -3.77
N GLY A 235 -10.98 -11.07 -5.00
CA GLY A 235 -11.43 -9.73 -5.42
C GLY A 235 -12.82 -9.66 -6.06
N ARG A 236 -13.69 -10.65 -5.79
CA ARG A 236 -15.00 -10.81 -6.48
C ARG A 236 -15.90 -9.58 -6.40
N ALA A 237 -16.54 -9.26 -7.54
CA ALA A 237 -17.48 -8.15 -7.67
C ALA A 237 -18.91 -8.45 -7.15
N ASP A 238 -19.20 -9.69 -6.75
CA ASP A 238 -20.51 -10.15 -6.24
C ASP A 238 -20.81 -9.72 -4.79
N GLY A 239 -19.93 -8.91 -4.18
CA GLY A 239 -20.03 -8.46 -2.80
C GLY A 239 -19.28 -9.32 -1.78
N THR A 240 -18.80 -10.50 -2.18
CA THR A 240 -17.98 -11.39 -1.33
C THR A 240 -16.49 -11.07 -1.39
N GLY A 241 -16.04 -10.31 -2.39
CA GLY A 241 -14.64 -9.94 -2.56
C GLY A 241 -14.10 -8.90 -1.58
N PHE A 242 -12.78 -8.85 -1.49
CA PHE A 242 -11.97 -7.86 -0.81
C PHE A 242 -11.36 -6.89 -1.83
N THR A 243 -10.96 -5.70 -1.37
CA THR A 243 -10.13 -4.81 -2.19
C THR A 243 -8.73 -5.42 -2.35
N VAL A 244 -8.27 -5.57 -3.60
CA VAL A 244 -6.90 -6.01 -3.93
C VAL A 244 -6.11 -4.81 -4.45
N THR A 245 -4.91 -4.57 -3.93
CA THR A 245 -4.09 -3.40 -4.31
C THR A 245 -2.98 -3.74 -5.28
N GLY A 246 -2.62 -2.79 -6.15
CA GLY A 246 -1.48 -2.88 -7.05
C GLY A 246 -0.14 -3.15 -6.33
N PRO A 247 0.76 -3.95 -6.94
CA PRO A 247 2.06 -4.27 -6.35
C PRO A 247 2.99 -3.06 -6.34
N VAL A 248 4.15 -3.20 -5.69
CA VAL A 248 5.19 -2.17 -5.67
C VAL A 248 5.77 -1.91 -7.06
N TRP A 249 6.03 -0.63 -7.36
CA TRP A 249 6.90 -0.23 -8.46
C TRP A 249 8.29 0.12 -7.94
N GLU A 250 9.31 -0.60 -8.39
CA GLU A 250 10.65 -0.57 -7.77
C GLU A 250 11.54 0.59 -8.25
N TYR A 251 11.12 1.32 -9.29
CA TYR A 251 11.97 2.31 -9.96
C TYR A 251 11.59 3.75 -9.63
N PHE A 252 12.59 4.54 -9.25
CA PHE A 252 12.46 5.98 -8.95
C PHE A 252 13.75 6.77 -9.25
N ARG A 253 14.77 6.13 -9.84
CA ARG A 253 16.01 6.75 -10.29
C ARG A 253 16.25 6.44 -11.77
N ALA A 254 17.00 7.30 -12.45
CA ALA A 254 17.38 7.09 -13.84
C ALA A 254 18.19 5.79 -13.99
N GLN A 255 17.74 4.93 -14.90
CA GLN A 255 18.44 3.72 -15.32
C GLN A 255 18.48 3.69 -16.85
N GLU A 256 19.51 3.06 -17.42
CA GLU A 256 19.56 2.80 -18.85
C GLU A 256 18.40 1.89 -19.26
N ARG A 257 17.69 2.28 -20.33
CA ARG A 257 16.54 1.54 -20.85
C ARG A 257 16.92 0.85 -22.15
N MET A 258 16.44 -0.37 -22.33
CA MET A 258 16.59 -1.10 -23.58
C MET A 258 15.47 -0.79 -24.58
N PHE A 259 14.25 -0.51 -24.09
CA PHE A 259 13.07 -0.30 -24.93
C PHE A 259 12.60 1.16 -24.96
N LYS A 260 11.94 1.54 -26.06
CA LYS A 260 11.42 2.89 -26.26
C LYS A 260 10.23 3.18 -25.32
N PRO A 261 10.13 4.41 -24.75
CA PRO A 261 8.98 4.81 -23.94
C PRO A 261 7.66 4.74 -24.72
N GLN A 262 6.61 4.19 -24.10
CA GLN A 262 5.28 4.09 -24.70
C GLN A 262 4.37 5.31 -24.39
N LEU A 263 4.85 6.26 -23.58
CA LEU A 263 4.09 7.46 -23.22
C LEU A 263 3.92 8.39 -24.43
N ARG A 264 2.70 8.48 -24.96
CA ARG A 264 2.36 9.30 -26.14
C ARG A 264 2.74 10.76 -25.92
N GLN A 265 3.25 11.41 -26.95
CA GLN A 265 3.71 12.81 -26.90
C GLN A 265 2.58 13.82 -27.09
N SER A 266 1.60 13.51 -27.95
CA SER A 266 0.53 14.43 -28.36
C SER A 266 -0.20 15.11 -27.19
N PRO A 267 -0.64 14.37 -26.14
CA PRO A 267 -1.35 14.99 -25.02
C PRO A 267 -0.52 16.04 -24.27
N PHE A 268 0.81 15.87 -24.22
CA PHE A 268 1.71 16.81 -23.57
C PHE A 268 2.00 18.05 -24.42
N LEU A 269 1.95 17.92 -25.75
CA LEU A 269 2.10 19.08 -26.63
C LEU A 269 0.86 19.99 -26.58
N GLU A 270 -0.33 19.39 -26.53
CA GLU A 270 -1.61 20.12 -26.46
C GLU A 270 -1.69 21.03 -25.23
N VAL A 271 -1.14 20.59 -24.09
CA VAL A 271 -1.09 21.37 -22.84
C VAL A 271 0.26 22.05 -22.59
N GLN A 272 1.14 22.11 -23.60
CA GLN A 272 2.48 22.72 -23.52
C GLN A 272 3.37 22.17 -22.37
N ALA A 273 3.21 20.89 -22.03
CA ALA A 273 3.92 20.20 -20.94
C ALA A 273 4.97 19.18 -21.45
N ALA A 274 5.65 19.48 -22.56
CA ALA A 274 6.68 18.59 -23.10
C ALA A 274 7.82 18.29 -22.11
N GLY A 275 8.20 19.28 -21.28
CA GLY A 275 9.20 19.09 -20.21
C GLY A 275 8.75 18.09 -19.15
N LEU A 276 7.47 18.11 -18.76
CA LEU A 276 6.90 17.13 -17.83
C LEU A 276 7.01 15.70 -18.38
N ARG A 277 6.71 15.51 -19.67
CA ARG A 277 6.88 14.20 -20.32
C ARG A 277 8.32 13.71 -20.24
N ALA A 278 9.29 14.58 -20.49
CA ALA A 278 10.71 14.24 -20.39
C ALA A 278 11.08 13.80 -18.97
N THR A 279 10.66 14.55 -17.95
CA THR A 279 10.89 14.20 -16.53
C THR A 279 10.26 12.87 -16.14
N LEU A 280 9.03 12.59 -16.59
CA LEU A 280 8.36 11.32 -16.33
C LEU A 280 9.13 10.13 -16.92
N ILE A 281 9.65 10.28 -18.14
CA ILE A 281 10.47 9.27 -18.79
C ILE A 281 11.83 9.15 -18.09
N GLU A 282 12.48 10.24 -17.71
CA GLU A 282 13.77 10.19 -17.04
C GLU A 282 13.73 9.36 -15.73
N HIS A 283 12.60 9.43 -15.01
CA HIS A 283 12.44 8.80 -13.70
C HIS A 283 11.67 7.47 -13.72
N ALA A 284 11.51 6.82 -14.88
CA ALA A 284 10.76 5.55 -14.99
C ALA A 284 9.28 5.64 -14.57
N MET A 285 8.69 6.84 -14.64
CA MET A 285 7.31 7.07 -14.24
C MET A 285 6.30 6.70 -15.33
N ASP A 286 6.69 6.64 -16.60
CA ASP A 286 5.85 6.09 -17.67
C ASP A 286 5.58 4.59 -17.48
N GLY A 287 6.56 3.81 -17.01
CA GLY A 287 6.36 2.41 -16.65
C GLY A 287 5.36 2.27 -15.49
N LEU A 288 5.48 3.11 -14.46
CA LEU A 288 4.53 3.20 -13.36
C LEU A 288 3.11 3.55 -13.85
N LEU A 289 2.96 4.55 -14.72
CA LEU A 289 1.64 4.95 -15.27
C LEU A 289 1.00 3.81 -16.08
N ARG A 290 1.80 3.09 -16.88
CA ARG A 290 1.34 1.91 -17.62
C ARG A 290 0.89 0.81 -16.67
N GLU A 291 1.68 0.51 -15.64
CA GLU A 291 1.31 -0.52 -14.65
C GLU A 291 0.05 -0.15 -13.87
N ILE A 292 -0.12 1.10 -13.42
CA ILE A 292 -1.35 1.53 -12.72
C ILE A 292 -2.59 1.34 -13.62
N THR A 293 -2.46 1.65 -14.91
CA THR A 293 -3.56 1.47 -15.87
C THR A 293 -3.92 -0.01 -16.01
N LEU A 294 -2.92 -0.90 -16.03
CA LEU A 294 -3.13 -2.34 -16.07
C LEU A 294 -3.68 -2.88 -14.74
N ASP A 295 -3.20 -2.38 -13.59
CA ASP A 295 -3.74 -2.68 -12.27
C ASP A 295 -5.27 -2.45 -12.26
N GLN A 296 -5.70 -1.27 -12.69
CA GLN A 296 -7.12 -0.91 -12.77
C GLN A 296 -7.90 -1.77 -13.77
N ALA A 297 -7.35 -2.00 -14.96
CA ALA A 297 -7.98 -2.85 -15.98
C ALA A 297 -8.17 -4.31 -15.51
N ASN A 298 -7.35 -4.75 -14.55
CA ASN A 298 -7.42 -6.09 -13.96
C ASN A 298 -8.11 -6.11 -12.59
N GLY A 299 -8.77 -5.02 -12.18
CA GLY A 299 -9.60 -4.99 -10.96
C GLY A 299 -8.86 -4.64 -9.66
N LEU A 300 -7.62 -4.16 -9.74
CA LEU A 300 -6.85 -3.72 -8.58
C LEU A 300 -7.12 -2.23 -8.30
N LEU A 301 -7.15 -1.86 -7.02
CA LEU A 301 -7.41 -0.50 -6.56
C LEU A 301 -6.30 -0.02 -5.61
N GLY A 302 -5.80 1.18 -5.86
CA GLY A 302 -4.65 1.72 -5.14
C GLY A 302 -3.36 0.95 -5.46
N LYS A 303 -2.25 1.38 -4.83
CA LYS A 303 -0.94 0.79 -5.11
C LYS A 303 0.02 0.98 -3.94
N THR A 304 0.89 0.00 -3.76
CA THR A 304 2.01 0.15 -2.83
C THR A 304 3.10 1.03 -3.45
N CYS A 305 3.51 2.09 -2.74
CA CYS A 305 4.53 3.04 -3.17
C CYS A 305 5.73 2.98 -2.23
N ILE A 306 6.94 3.05 -2.78
CA ILE A 306 8.18 3.06 -1.99
C ILE A 306 8.95 4.39 -2.11
N HIS A 307 8.44 5.31 -2.94
CA HIS A 307 9.03 6.63 -3.10
C HIS A 307 7.94 7.72 -3.19
N PRO A 308 8.13 8.91 -2.58
CA PRO A 308 7.14 9.99 -2.62
C PRO A 308 6.72 10.43 -4.03
N SER A 309 7.60 10.29 -5.05
CA SER A 309 7.25 10.64 -6.43
C SER A 309 6.20 9.73 -7.06
N HIS A 310 5.95 8.54 -6.51
CA HIS A 310 4.95 7.59 -6.99
C HIS A 310 3.52 7.97 -6.58
N VAL A 311 3.39 8.76 -5.50
CA VAL A 311 2.10 9.07 -4.86
C VAL A 311 1.18 9.82 -5.80
N LEU A 312 1.68 10.89 -6.41
CA LEU A 312 0.86 11.74 -7.28
C LEU A 312 0.36 11.00 -8.53
N PRO A 313 1.20 10.25 -9.29
CA PRO A 313 0.72 9.40 -10.38
C PRO A 313 -0.40 8.45 -9.99
N VAL A 314 -0.27 7.74 -8.86
CA VAL A 314 -1.28 6.79 -8.37
C VAL A 314 -2.58 7.51 -8.02
N HIS A 315 -2.52 8.62 -7.28
CA HIS A 315 -3.72 9.39 -6.93
C HIS A 315 -4.40 9.99 -8.16
N ALA A 316 -3.63 10.56 -9.10
CA ALA A 316 -4.16 11.15 -10.32
C ALA A 316 -4.95 10.14 -11.15
N LEU A 317 -4.45 8.91 -11.28
CA LEU A 317 -5.13 7.83 -12.00
C LEU A 317 -6.27 7.18 -11.18
N SER A 318 -6.31 7.37 -9.86
CA SER A 318 -7.39 6.86 -9.00
C SER A 318 -8.67 7.71 -9.05
N VAL A 319 -8.67 8.82 -9.79
CA VAL A 319 -9.86 9.65 -10.00
C VAL A 319 -10.78 8.96 -11.00
N VAL A 320 -11.96 8.57 -10.55
CA VAL A 320 -13.00 8.01 -11.41
C VAL A 320 -13.55 9.13 -12.31
N SER A 321 -13.50 8.91 -13.63
CA SER A 321 -14.14 9.74 -14.65
C SER A 321 -15.59 9.34 -14.86
#